data_AF-A0A5C3QSN4-F1
#
_entry.id   AF-A0A5C3QSN4-F1
#
_cell.length_a   1.000
_cell.length_b   1.000
_cell.length_c   1.000
_cell.angle_alpha   90.00
_cell.angle_beta   90.00
_cell.angle_gamma   90.00
#
_symmetry.space_group_name_H-M   'P 1'
#
loop_
_entity.id
_entity.type
_entity.pdbx_description
1 polymer ?
#
loop_
_entity_poly.entity_id
_entity_poly.type
_entity_poly.pdbx_seq_one_letter_code
_entity_poly.pdbx_strand_id
1 'polypeptide(L)' 'GLEYYQPGPSAASKLLGRFPKRNRFISDHIFNTTGKRRTPKQVGSRIQQLRDTCENAHSE' A
#
# COMPACT_ATOMS: atom_id res chain seq x y z
N GLY A 1 1.04 -1.07 -9.69
CA GLY A 1 1.87 -1.21 -8.47
C GLY A 1 1.29 -2.13 -7.40
N LEU A 2 0.17 -1.76 -6.77
CA LEU A 2 -0.48 -2.57 -5.72
C LEU A 2 -1.04 -3.90 -6.26
N GLU A 3 -1.43 -3.92 -7.54
CA GLU A 3 -1.89 -5.11 -8.26
C GLU A 3 -0.81 -6.20 -8.41
N TYR A 4 0.48 -5.83 -8.35
CA TYR A 4 1.61 -6.75 -8.48
C TYR A 4 2.12 -7.26 -7.12
N TYR A 5 1.61 -6.71 -6.01
CA TYR A 5 1.99 -7.17 -4.68
C TYR A 5 1.21 -8.43 -4.33
N GLN A 6 1.90 -9.58 -4.35
CA GLN A 6 1.39 -10.80 -3.76
C GLN A 6 1.93 -10.93 -2.32
N PRO A 7 1.08 -10.81 -1.27
CA PRO A 7 1.49 -11.19 0.07
C PRO A 7 1.82 -12.70 0.07
N GLY A 8 2.88 -13.09 0.77
CA GLY A 8 3.24 -14.50 0.93
C GLY A 8 2.06 -15.34 1.46
N PRO A 9 2.10 -16.68 1.33
CA PRO A 9 0.93 -17.58 1.43
C PRO A 9 0.23 -17.65 2.80
N SER A 10 0.56 -16.79 3.77
CA SER A 10 -0.14 -16.79 5.05
C SER A 10 -1.51 -16.13 4.93
N ALA A 11 -2.56 -16.97 4.88
CA ALA A 11 -3.96 -16.56 5.00
C ALA A 11 -4.20 -15.63 6.20
N ALA A 12 -3.43 -15.82 7.28
CA ALA A 12 -3.43 -14.96 8.47
C ALA A 12 -3.15 -13.48 8.19
N SER A 13 -2.28 -13.16 7.23
CA SER A 13 -1.96 -11.77 6.85
C SER A 13 -3.15 -11.08 6.18
N LYS A 14 -3.90 -11.82 5.36
CA LYS A 14 -5.11 -11.32 4.70
C LYS A 14 -6.26 -11.13 5.69
N LEU A 15 -6.46 -12.09 6.59
CA LEU A 15 -7.49 -12.04 7.64
C LEU A 15 -7.29 -10.88 8.64
N LEU A 16 -6.04 -10.56 8.98
CA LEU A 16 -5.72 -9.51 9.96
C LEU A 16 -5.46 -8.14 9.30
N GLY A 17 -5.64 -8.01 7.98
CA GLY A 17 -5.39 -6.76 7.24
C GLY A 17 -3.92 -6.29 7.26
N ARG A 18 -2.98 -7.18 7.61
CA ARG A 18 -1.56 -6.86 7.78
C ARG A 18 -0.79 -7.38 6.57
N PHE A 19 -0.10 -6.49 5.87
CA PHE A 19 0.63 -6.83 4.64
C PHE A 19 2.14 -6.57 4.81
N PRO A 20 2.90 -7.54 5.35
CA PRO A 20 4.33 -7.39 5.60
C PRO A 20 5.07 -6.96 4.32
N LYS A 21 5.96 -5.98 4.44
CA LYS A 21 6.79 -5.45 3.34
C LYS A 21 6.01 -4.85 2.14
N ARG A 22 4.68 -4.73 2.19
CA ARG A 22 3.87 -4.07 1.14
C ARG A 22 4.40 -2.69 0.77
N ASN A 23 4.63 -1.84 1.76
CA ASN A 23 5.05 -0.47 1.50
C ASN A 23 6.46 -0.39 0.92
N ARG A 24 7.33 -1.36 1.25
CA ARG A 24 8.66 -1.49 0.64
C ARG A 24 8.56 -1.90 -0.82
N PHE A 25 7.74 -2.91 -1.11
CA PHE A 25 7.48 -3.34 -2.48
C PHE A 25 6.95 -2.20 -3.35
N ILE A 26 5.97 -1.43 -2.86
CA ILE A 26 5.40 -0.30 -3.60
C ILE A 26 6.44 0.81 -3.80
N SER A 27 7.25 1.12 -2.78
CA SER A 27 8.37 2.06 -2.86
C SER A 27 9.33 1.68 -4.00
N ASP A 28 9.77 0.43 -4.01
CA ASP A 28 10.70 -0.09 -5.02
C ASP A 28 10.07 -0.05 -6.42
N HIS A 29 8.79 -0.42 -6.53
CA HIS A 29 8.04 -0.35 -7.79
C HIS A 29 7.92 1.08 -8.33
N ILE A 30 7.61 2.07 -7.47
CA ILE A 30 7.54 3.49 -7.88
C ILE A 30 8.89 3.95 -8.40
N PHE A 31 9.99 3.60 -7.73
CA PHE A 31 11.32 3.96 -8.19
C PHE A 31 11.65 3.30 -9.54
N ASN A 32 11.38 2.00 -9.68
CA ASN A 32 11.69 1.26 -10.91
C ASN A 32 10.85 1.73 -12.12
N THR A 33 9.62 2.18 -11.89
CA THR A 33 8.70 2.60 -12.97
C THR A 33 8.79 4.09 -13.31
N THR A 34 9.06 4.95 -12.32
CA THR A 34 9.01 6.41 -12.49
C THR A 34 10.35 7.11 -12.32
N GLY A 35 11.39 6.40 -11.84
CA GLY A 35 12.68 6.97 -11.43
C GLY A 35 12.62 7.79 -10.13
N LYS A 36 11.44 8.05 -9.56
CA LYS A 36 11.28 8.88 -8.36
C LYS A 36 11.36 8.03 -7.10
N ARG A 37 12.20 8.41 -6.14
CA ARG A 37 12.22 7.76 -4.83
C ARG A 37 11.04 8.21 -3.96
N ARG A 38 10.39 7.23 -3.34
CA ARG A 38 9.39 7.39 -2.29
C ARG A 38 9.73 6.42 -1.18
N THR A 39 9.76 6.87 0.07
CA THR A 39 10.05 5.99 1.20
C THR A 39 8.84 5.11 1.51
N PRO A 40 9.04 3.93 2.12
CA PRO A 40 7.93 3.09 2.58
C PRO A 40 6.98 3.82 3.55
N LYS A 41 7.47 4.80 4.31
CA LYS A 41 6.65 5.64 5.21
C LYS A 41 5.74 6.60 4.42
N GLN A 42 6.29 7.28 3.41
CA GLN A 42 5.51 8.16 2.52
C GLN A 42 4.39 7.39 1.81
N VAL A 43 4.73 6.19 1.31
CA VAL A 43 3.76 5.28 0.69
C VAL A 43 2.65 4.91 1.68
N GLY A 44 3.01 4.48 2.90
CA GLY A 44 2.03 4.13 3.93
C GLY A 44 1.10 5.28 4.33
N SER A 45 1.65 6.48 4.53
CA SER A 45 0.87 7.68 4.84
C SER A 45 -0.11 8.03 3.72
N ARG A 46 0.33 7.99 2.45
CA ARG A 46 -0.56 8.27 1.30
C ARG A 46 -1.69 7.24 1.19
N ILE A 47 -1.39 5.97 1.43
CA ILE A 47 -2.41 4.90 1.46
C ILE A 47 -3.45 5.19 2.53
N GLN A 48 -3.04 5.64 3.72
CA GLN A 48 -3.98 5.94 4.81
C GLN A 48 -4.87 7.13 4.43
N GLN A 49 -4.27 8.22 3.94
CA GLN A 49 -5.04 9.38 3.46
C GLN A 49 -6.09 8.98 2.42
N LEU A 50 -5.74 8.12 1.46
CA LEU A 50 -6.68 7.65 0.44
C LEU A 50 -7.84 6.86 1.05
N ARG A 51 -7.62 6.07 2.10
CA ARG A 51 -8.69 5.35 2.82
C ARG A 51 -9.61 6.35 3.53
N ASP A 52 -9.01 7.25 4.30
CA ASP A 52 -9.74 8.25 5.07
C ASP A 52 -10.59 9.16 4.14
N THR A 53 -10.09 9.49 2.95
CA THR A 53 -10.85 10.30 1.98
C THR A 53 -11.93 9.51 1.23
N CYS A 54 -11.75 8.20 1.03
CA CYS A 54 -12.74 7.38 0.32
C CYS A 54 -13.87 6.90 1.22
N GLU A 55 -13.64 6.71 2.53
CA GLU A 55 -14.70 6.38 3.51
C GLU A 55 -15.67 7.54 3.74
N ASN A 56 -15.23 8.79 3.55
CA ASN A 56 -16.08 9.97 3.72
C ASN A 56 -17.00 10.26 2.52
N ALA A 57 -16.89 9.53 1.41
CA ALA A 57 -17.70 9.76 0.20
C ALA A 57 -19.06 9.03 0.19
N HIS A 58 -19.33 8.16 1.17
CA HIS A 58 -20.59 7.40 1.28
C HIS A 58 -21.46 7.80 2.48
N SER A 59 -21.13 8.90 3.14
CA SER A 59 -21.77 9.33 4.40
C SER A 59 -22.57 10.65 4.27
N GLU A 60 -22.92 11.07 3.05
CA GLU A 60 -23.80 12.21 2.78
C GLU A 60 -24.98 11.80 1.89
#